data_AF-A0A371SJW0-F1
#
_entry.id   AF-A0A371SJW0-F1
#
_cell.length_a   1.000
_cell.length_b   1.000
_cell.length_c   1.000
_cell.angle_alpha   90.00
_cell.angle_beta   90.00
_cell.angle_gamma   90.00
#
_symmetry.space_group_name_H-M   'P 1'
#
loop_
_entity.id
_entity.type
_entity.pdbx_description
1 polymer ?
#
loop_
_entity_poly.entity_id
_entity_poly.type
_entity_poly.pdbx_seq_one_letter_code
_entity_poly.pdbx_strand_id
1 'polypeptide(L)'
;MRKMILLLLTIFLVLVLGATIISVKNKDRDILLYHGNVYSNATDLEWFQKKKESFQKGEKMGETNKALLFRWNFSATKLPKGTAVYSTNDTGVFIAETEAGELLFYIRQLKE
;
A
#
# COMPACT_ATOMS: atom_id res chain seq x y z
N MET A 1 -2.22 -48.74 1.70
CA MET A 1 -3.18 -47.68 1.32
C MET A 1 -3.36 -46.60 2.41
N ARG A 2 -3.67 -46.94 3.66
CA ARG A 2 -3.89 -45.94 4.74
C ARG A 2 -2.69 -45.00 5.03
N LYS A 3 -1.46 -45.53 5.04
CA LYS A 3 -0.23 -44.73 5.28
C LYS A 3 0.07 -43.73 4.15
N MET A 4 -0.29 -44.07 2.91
CA MET A 4 -0.07 -43.22 1.73
C MET A 4 -1.05 -42.04 1.69
N ILE A 5 -2.30 -42.27 2.08
CA ILE A 5 -3.33 -41.22 2.23
C ILE A 5 -2.95 -40.24 3.33
N LEU A 6 -2.42 -40.73 4.46
CA LEU A 6 -1.96 -39.87 5.56
C LEU A 6 -0.79 -38.97 5.13
N LEU A 7 0.18 -39.50 4.37
CA LEU A 7 1.32 -38.74 3.88
C LEU A 7 0.89 -37.62 2.90
N LEU A 8 -0.05 -37.91 2.00
CA LEU A 8 -0.60 -36.93 1.07
C LEU A 8 -1.38 -35.82 1.79
N LEU A 9 -2.16 -36.17 2.81
CA LEU A 9 -2.87 -35.20 3.65
C LEU A 9 -1.91 -34.27 4.40
N THR A 10 -0.79 -34.79 4.92
CA THR A 10 0.22 -33.97 5.60
C THR A 10 0.93 -33.01 4.64
N ILE A 11 1.25 -33.44 3.42
CA ILE A 11 1.87 -32.57 2.41
C ILE A 11 0.89 -31.47 1.99
N PHE A 12 -0.39 -31.81 1.78
CA PHE A 12 -1.43 -30.84 1.46
C PHE A 12 -1.60 -29.81 2.58
N LEU A 13 -1.60 -30.23 3.85
CA LEU A 13 -1.69 -29.33 4.99
C LEU A 13 -0.52 -28.35 5.05
N VAL A 14 0.72 -28.82 4.80
CA VAL A 14 1.92 -27.97 4.77
C VAL A 14 1.88 -26.99 3.60
N LEU A 15 1.37 -27.39 2.43
CA LEU A 15 1.21 -26.49 1.28
C LEU A 15 0.16 -25.40 1.52
N VAL A 16 -0.98 -25.76 2.14
CA VAL A 16 -2.04 -24.80 2.50
C VAL A 16 -1.54 -23.83 3.57
N LEU A 17 -0.89 -24.33 4.63
CA LEU A 17 -0.25 -23.49 5.65
C LEU A 17 0.83 -22.57 5.05
N GLY A 18 1.72 -23.10 4.21
CA GLY A 18 2.75 -22.32 3.53
C GLY A 18 2.21 -21.20 2.66
N ALA A 19 1.14 -21.46 1.90
CA ALA A 19 0.48 -20.45 1.08
C ALA A 19 -0.17 -19.32 1.92
N THR A 20 -0.75 -19.64 3.07
CA THR A 20 -1.34 -18.63 3.96
C THR A 20 -0.28 -17.72 4.57
N ILE A 21 0.88 -18.25 4.98
CA ILE A 21 1.96 -17.47 5.62
C ILE A 21 2.55 -16.44 4.65
N ILE A 22 2.74 -16.81 3.38
CA ILE A 22 3.29 -15.90 2.35
C ILE A 22 2.33 -14.75 2.04
N SER A 23 1.02 -14.99 2.12
CA SER A 23 -0.01 -13.96 1.88
C SER A 23 -0.10 -12.93 3.02
N VAL A 24 0.16 -13.33 4.27
CA VAL A 24 0.06 -12.46 5.46
C VAL A 24 1.14 -11.38 5.47
N LYS A 25 2.34 -11.65 4.97
CA LYS A 25 3.44 -10.65 4.96
C LYS A 25 3.15 -9.40 4.12
N ASN A 26 2.27 -9.48 3.13
CA ASN A 26 1.98 -8.36 2.22
C ASN A 26 0.70 -7.57 2.54
N LYS A 27 -0.11 -8.06 3.49
CA LYS A 27 -1.43 -7.48 3.79
C LYS A 27 -1.36 -6.22 4.64
N ASP A 28 -0.24 -5.97 5.31
CA ASP A 28 -0.02 -4.81 6.18
C ASP A 28 0.78 -3.68 5.51
N ARG A 29 0.94 -3.72 4.18
CA ARG A 29 1.62 -2.65 3.45
C ARG A 29 0.68 -1.45 3.30
N ASP A 30 1.17 -0.28 3.71
CA ASP A 30 0.47 0.99 3.51
C ASP A 30 0.65 1.46 2.07
N ILE A 31 -0.37 1.23 1.26
CA ILE A 31 -0.36 1.41 -0.18
C ILE A 31 -1.48 2.37 -0.58
N LEU A 32 -1.15 3.26 -1.51
CA LEU A 32 -2.07 4.11 -2.24
C LEU A 32 -2.02 3.74 -3.73
N LEU A 33 -3.16 3.37 -4.32
CA LEU A 33 -3.29 3.04 -5.73
C LEU A 33 -3.86 4.24 -6.49
N TYR A 34 -3.20 4.64 -7.57
CA TYR A 34 -3.65 5.73 -8.44
C TYR A 34 -3.37 5.41 -9.90
N HIS A 35 -4.42 5.33 -10.73
CA HIS A 35 -4.34 4.98 -12.16
C HIS A 35 -3.48 3.73 -12.42
N GLY A 36 -3.66 2.68 -11.62
CA GLY A 36 -2.93 1.41 -11.78
C GLY A 36 -1.47 1.46 -11.30
N ASN A 37 -0.97 2.60 -10.84
CA ASN A 37 0.33 2.72 -10.19
C ASN A 37 0.21 2.49 -8.68
N VAL A 38 1.22 1.83 -8.12
CA VAL A 38 1.34 1.55 -6.69
C VAL A 38 2.22 2.62 -6.08
N TYR A 39 1.74 3.26 -5.02
CA TYR A 39 2.52 4.15 -4.18
C TYR A 39 2.58 3.57 -2.77
N SER A 40 3.72 3.71 -2.09
CA SER A 40 3.91 3.22 -0.73
C SER A 40 4.23 4.35 0.22
N ASN A 41 3.69 4.27 1.43
CA ASN A 41 4.02 5.20 2.49
C ASN A 41 5.53 5.15 2.78
N ALA A 42 6.19 6.29 2.66
CA ALA A 42 7.61 6.48 2.88
C ALA A 42 7.90 7.43 4.05
N THR A 43 6.86 7.89 4.74
CA THR A 43 6.91 8.94 5.78
C THR A 43 7.99 8.70 6.81
N ASP A 44 8.19 7.42 7.21
CA ASP A 44 9.10 7.02 8.29
C ASP A 44 10.41 6.38 7.79
N LEU A 45 10.64 6.33 6.47
CA LEU A 45 11.87 5.74 5.92
C LEU A 45 13.05 6.70 6.13
N GLU A 46 14.15 6.20 6.73
CA GLU A 46 15.32 7.02 7.04
C GLU A 46 15.90 7.77 5.82
N TRP A 47 16.01 7.08 4.68
CA TRP A 47 16.51 7.69 3.45
C TRP A 47 15.56 8.78 2.91
N PHE A 48 14.27 8.68 3.23
CA PHE A 48 13.26 9.64 2.79
C PHE A 48 13.23 10.88 3.68
N GLN A 49 13.55 10.78 4.97
CA GLN A 49 13.58 11.95 5.87
C GLN A 49 14.43 13.10 5.31
N LYS A 50 15.60 12.77 4.76
CA LYS A 50 16.52 13.75 4.16
C LYS A 50 15.98 14.39 2.86
N LYS A 51 15.03 13.74 2.20
CA LYS A 51 14.41 14.20 0.94
C LYS A 51 13.03 14.82 1.14
N LYS A 52 12.36 14.53 2.26
CA LYS A 52 10.98 14.95 2.55
C LYS A 52 10.77 16.45 2.33
N GLU A 53 11.74 17.26 2.77
CA GLU A 53 11.70 18.73 2.67
C GLU A 53 11.74 19.26 1.23
N SER A 54 12.21 18.48 0.25
CA SER A 54 12.21 18.92 -1.16
C SER A 54 10.84 18.81 -1.83
N PHE A 55 9.89 18.11 -1.21
CA PHE A 55 8.55 17.91 -1.76
C PHE A 55 7.58 18.97 -1.22
N GLN A 56 7.11 19.84 -2.11
CA GLN A 56 6.17 20.91 -1.79
C GLN A 56 4.74 20.42 -2.01
N LYS A 57 3.86 20.64 -1.02
CA LYS A 57 2.43 20.33 -1.14
C LYS A 57 1.79 21.20 -2.22
N GLY A 58 1.24 20.55 -3.24
CA GLY A 58 0.55 21.18 -4.34
C GLY A 58 -0.97 21.17 -4.18
N GLU A 59 -1.65 21.06 -5.31
CA GLU A 59 -3.11 21.07 -5.41
C GLU A 59 -3.75 19.80 -4.84
N LYS A 60 -4.98 19.92 -4.33
CA LYS A 60 -5.78 18.76 -3.91
C LYS A 60 -6.19 17.96 -5.15
N MET A 61 -5.72 16.73 -5.24
CA MET A 61 -6.00 15.82 -6.35
C MET A 61 -7.26 14.99 -6.11
N GLY A 62 -7.64 14.79 -4.85
CA GLY A 62 -8.84 14.04 -4.51
C GLY A 62 -8.84 13.56 -3.07
N GLU A 63 -9.60 12.50 -2.83
CA GLU A 63 -9.75 11.87 -1.53
C GLU A 63 -9.64 10.35 -1.67
N THR A 64 -9.12 9.72 -0.63
CA THR A 64 -8.97 8.26 -0.59
C THR A 64 -10.32 7.56 -0.57
N ASN A 65 -10.37 6.38 -1.17
CA ASN A 65 -11.53 5.50 -1.11
C ASN A 65 -11.14 4.10 -0.67
N LYS A 66 -12.09 3.35 -0.08
CA LYS A 66 -11.87 1.92 0.22
C LYS A 66 -12.00 1.13 -1.08
N ALA A 67 -11.06 0.22 -1.31
CA ALA A 67 -11.03 -0.66 -2.47
C ALA A 67 -12.31 -1.53 -2.54
N LEU A 68 -13.34 -1.05 -3.22
CA LEU A 68 -14.48 -1.86 -3.65
C LEU A 68 -14.67 -1.64 -5.16
N LEU A 69 -13.92 -2.44 -5.90
CA LEU A 69 -14.25 -2.97 -7.21
C LEU A 69 -14.15 -2.08 -8.46
N PHE A 70 -14.31 -0.75 -8.46
CA PHE A 70 -14.40 -0.03 -9.77
C PHE A 70 -13.81 1.37 -9.87
N ARG A 71 -13.09 1.87 -8.87
CA ARG A 71 -12.39 3.18 -8.95
C ARG A 71 -10.94 3.05 -8.52
N TRP A 72 -10.04 3.05 -9.51
CA TRP A 72 -8.58 2.96 -9.34
C TRP A 72 -7.93 4.28 -8.92
N ASN A 73 -8.73 5.25 -8.44
CA ASN A 73 -8.27 6.58 -8.06
C ASN A 73 -8.21 6.65 -6.53
N PHE A 74 -7.00 6.81 -6.01
CA PHE A 74 -6.69 6.95 -4.58
C PHE A 74 -7.31 5.84 -3.70
N SER A 75 -7.24 4.59 -4.16
CA SER A 75 -7.63 3.45 -3.34
C SER A 75 -6.52 3.14 -2.34
N ALA A 76 -6.81 3.22 -1.04
CA ALA A 76 -5.82 3.04 0.02
C ALA A 76 -6.08 1.81 0.88
N THR A 77 -5.01 1.18 1.38
CA THR A 77 -5.11 0.02 2.30
C THR A 77 -5.23 0.45 3.76
N LYS A 78 -4.50 1.48 4.20
CA LYS A 78 -4.50 1.97 5.59
C LYS A 78 -5.15 3.33 5.79
N LEU A 79 -5.03 4.24 4.81
CA LEU A 79 -5.67 5.55 4.93
C LEU A 79 -7.19 5.40 5.09
N PRO A 80 -7.81 6.12 6.04
CA PRO A 80 -9.26 6.23 6.13
C PRO A 80 -9.87 6.66 4.80
N LYS A 81 -11.16 6.39 4.58
CA LYS A 81 -11.86 6.93 3.41
C LYS A 81 -12.05 8.44 3.61
N GLY A 82 -11.85 9.24 2.57
CA GLY A 82 -12.02 10.70 2.62
C GLY A 82 -10.74 11.46 2.96
N THR A 83 -9.62 10.78 3.23
CA THR A 83 -8.32 11.42 3.46
C THR A 83 -7.93 12.20 2.21
N ALA A 84 -7.64 13.50 2.37
CA ALA A 84 -7.27 14.35 1.25
C ALA A 84 -5.89 13.98 0.72
N VAL A 85 -5.78 13.87 -0.61
CA VAL A 85 -4.53 13.59 -1.32
C VAL A 85 -4.17 14.77 -2.20
N TYR A 86 -2.91 15.19 -2.13
CA TYR A 86 -2.34 16.34 -2.79
C TYR A 86 -1.20 15.94 -3.71
N SER A 87 -1.06 16.65 -4.83
CA SER A 87 0.12 16.56 -5.69
C SER A 87 1.34 17.15 -5.00
N THR A 88 2.51 16.89 -5.58
CA THR A 88 3.73 17.61 -5.22
C THR A 88 4.40 18.14 -6.48
N ASN A 89 5.52 18.85 -6.32
CA ASN A 89 6.43 19.20 -7.41
C ASN A 89 7.08 17.98 -8.10
N ASP A 90 6.88 16.75 -7.60
CA ASP A 90 7.27 15.50 -8.24
C ASP A 90 6.04 14.61 -8.50
N THR A 91 5.83 14.22 -9.76
CA THR A 91 4.71 13.35 -10.17
C THR A 91 4.78 11.93 -9.62
N GLY A 92 5.93 11.53 -9.08
CA GLY A 92 6.18 10.27 -8.39
C GLY A 92 5.80 10.29 -6.91
N VAL A 93 5.41 11.44 -6.35
CA VAL A 93 5.13 11.60 -4.92
C VAL A 93 3.79 12.28 -4.68
N PHE A 94 2.99 11.69 -3.78
CA PHE A 94 1.76 12.26 -3.25
C PHE A 94 1.90 12.55 -1.76
N ILE A 95 1.15 13.54 -1.29
CA ILE A 95 0.97 13.83 0.14
C ILE A 95 -0.46 13.51 0.52
N ALA A 96 -0.65 12.71 1.57
CA ALA A 96 -1.94 12.50 2.22
C ALA A 96 -1.98 13.27 3.54
N GLU A 97 -3.07 14.00 3.79
CA GLU A 97 -3.27 14.77 5.01
C GLU A 97 -4.32 14.09 5.90
N THR A 98 -3.91 13.69 7.10
CA THR A 98 -4.82 13.06 8.06
C THR A 98 -5.76 14.10 8.68
N GLU A 99 -6.83 13.64 9.34
CA GLU A 99 -7.75 14.53 10.07
C GLU A 99 -7.05 15.34 11.18
N ALA A 100 -5.92 14.83 11.69
CA ALA A 100 -5.09 15.51 12.69
C ALA A 100 -4.12 16.54 12.07
N GLY A 101 -4.11 16.70 10.74
CA GLY A 101 -3.19 17.60 10.02
C GLY A 101 -1.79 17.02 9.79
N GLU A 102 -1.59 15.72 10.03
CA GLU A 102 -0.32 15.05 9.75
C GLU A 102 -0.16 14.81 8.24
N LEU A 103 1.05 15.08 7.72
CA LEU A 103 1.38 14.86 6.31
C LEU A 103 2.14 13.55 6.13
N LEU A 104 1.51 12.62 5.44
CA LEU A 104 2.06 11.32 5.05
C LEU A 104 2.48 11.35 3.58
N PHE A 105 3.63 10.76 3.27
CA PHE A 105 4.23 10.84 1.93
C PHE A 105 4.20 9.47 1.26
N TYR A 106 3.68 9.44 0.03
CA TYR A 106 3.50 8.22 -0.75
C TYR A 106 4.31 8.30 -2.04
N ILE A 107 5.26 7.37 -2.22
CA ILE A 107 6.19 7.36 -3.35
C ILE A 107 5.84 6.23 -4.30
N ARG A 108 5.87 6.52 -5.61
CA ARG A 108 5.61 5.55 -6.66
C ARG A 108 6.63 4.43 -6.61
N GLN A 109 6.15 3.19 -6.62
CA GLN A 109 6.99 2.02 -6.85
C GLN A 109 7.28 1.91 -8.35
N LEU A 110 8.56 1.88 -8.71
CA LEU A 110 8.97 1.50 -10.07
C LEU A 110 8.86 -0.02 -10.19
N LYS A 111 8.28 -0.49 -11.30
CA LYS A 111 8.35 -1.92 -11.64
C LYS A 111 9.73 -2.19 -12.21
N GLU A 112 10.49 -3.07 -11.56
CA GLU A 112 11.70 -3.68 -12.13
C GLU A 112 11.35 -4.57 -13.32
#